data_AF-A0A7R9LTA0-F1
#
_entry.id   AF-A0A7R9LTA0-F1
#
_cell.length_a   1.000
_cell.length_b   1.000
_cell.length_c   1.000
_cell.angle_alpha   90.00
_cell.angle_beta   90.00
_cell.angle_gamma   90.00
#
_symmetry.space_group_name_H-M   'P 1'
#
loop_
_entity.id
_entity.type
_entity.pdbx_description
1 polymer ?
#
loop_
_entity_poly.entity_id
_entity_poly.type
_entity_poly.pdbx_seq_one_letter_code
_entity_poly.pdbx_strand_id
1 'polypeptide(L)'
;MSRSLLSLQSLSAIAMRCASTAGSSPMVRTPVPLFGIDGRYVSAIWSAASKQKKLDAVDNELKQLLTLTQKDVRFKDLLFNPLIKVCVH
;
A
#
# COMPACT_ATOMS: atom_id res chain seq x y z
N MET A 1 -57.63 -32.31 -35.26
CA MET A 1 -57.85 -32.28 -33.80
C MET A 1 -56.53 -31.97 -33.11
N SER A 2 -56.47 -30.78 -32.48
CA SER A 2 -55.60 -30.26 -31.40
C SER A 2 -54.18 -30.84 -31.20
N ARG A 3 -53.12 -30.03 -31.07
CA ARG A 3 -52.80 -29.21 -29.88
C ARG A 3 -51.77 -28.11 -30.27
N SER A 4 -52.08 -26.83 -30.02
CA SER A 4 -51.52 -25.97 -28.95
C SER A 4 -50.00 -25.73 -29.10
N LEU A 5 -49.57 -24.56 -29.57
CA LEU A 5 -49.19 -23.40 -28.72
C LEU A 5 -48.21 -23.80 -27.61
N LEU A 6 -47.00 -23.21 -27.63
CA LEU A 6 -46.46 -22.35 -26.56
C LEU A 6 -45.04 -21.88 -26.93
N SER A 7 -44.91 -20.57 -27.15
CA SER A 7 -43.64 -19.86 -27.10
C SER A 7 -43.11 -19.91 -25.66
N LEU A 8 -41.85 -20.26 -25.46
CA LEU A 8 -41.19 -20.07 -24.17
C LEU A 8 -40.10 -19.00 -24.28
N GLN A 9 -40.40 -17.90 -23.58
CA GLN A 9 -39.51 -16.84 -23.15
C GLN A 9 -38.44 -17.39 -22.20
N SER A 10 -37.25 -16.79 -22.17
CA SER A 10 -36.53 -16.53 -20.92
C SER A 10 -35.32 -15.64 -21.18
N LEU A 11 -35.34 -14.44 -20.57
CA LEU A 11 -34.29 -13.43 -20.58
C LEU A 11 -33.03 -13.95 -19.87
N SER A 12 -31.89 -13.91 -20.55
CA SER A 12 -30.56 -14.00 -19.91
C SER A 12 -30.20 -12.65 -19.32
N ALA A 13 -30.59 -12.44 -18.06
CA ALA A 13 -30.07 -11.36 -17.22
C ALA A 13 -28.99 -11.91 -16.28
N ILE A 14 -28.09 -11.01 -15.85
CA ILE A 14 -27.19 -11.11 -14.67
C ILE A 14 -25.79 -11.67 -14.94
N ALA A 15 -24.81 -10.76 -14.98
CA ALA A 15 -23.63 -10.83 -14.09
C ALA A 15 -22.86 -9.50 -14.14
N MET A 16 -23.09 -8.65 -13.15
CA MET A 16 -22.22 -7.50 -12.84
C MET A 16 -20.88 -8.04 -12.34
N ARG A 17 -19.80 -7.85 -13.12
CA ARG A 17 -18.44 -8.19 -12.72
C ARG A 17 -17.84 -7.09 -11.85
N CYS A 18 -18.19 -7.11 -10.57
CA CYS A 18 -17.40 -6.46 -9.53
C CYS A 18 -16.68 -7.56 -8.74
N ALA A 19 -15.41 -7.78 -9.03
CA ALA A 19 -14.54 -8.64 -8.23
C ALA A 19 -13.36 -7.81 -7.73
N SER A 20 -13.52 -7.24 -6.54
CA SER A 20 -12.45 -6.63 -5.75
C SER A 20 -11.99 -7.63 -4.70
N THR A 21 -10.78 -8.19 -4.85
CA THR A 21 -9.94 -8.71 -3.75
C THR A 21 -8.49 -8.87 -4.22
N ALA A 22 -7.73 -7.76 -4.25
CA ALA A 22 -6.27 -7.89 -4.21
C ALA A 22 -5.90 -8.42 -2.81
N GLY A 23 -5.29 -9.61 -2.75
CA GLY A 23 -5.03 -10.34 -1.51
C GLY A 23 -4.29 -9.52 -0.46
N SER A 24 -4.97 -9.19 0.63
CA SER A 24 -4.33 -8.58 1.79
C SER A 24 -3.70 -9.67 2.65
N SER A 25 -2.37 -9.80 2.61
CA SER A 25 -1.65 -10.39 3.75
C SER A 25 -2.13 -9.68 5.02
N PRO A 26 -2.35 -10.37 6.16
CA PRO A 26 -2.82 -9.73 7.39
C PRO A 26 -1.80 -8.65 7.76
N MET A 27 -2.19 -7.40 7.55
CA MET A 27 -1.38 -6.23 7.85
C MET A 27 -1.54 -6.01 9.35
N VAL A 28 -0.45 -6.10 10.11
CA VAL A 28 -0.49 -5.89 11.56
C VAL A 28 -0.94 -4.46 11.77
N ARG A 29 -2.17 -4.28 12.24
CA ARG A 29 -2.77 -2.96 12.44
C ARG A 29 -1.89 -2.17 13.42
N THR A 30 -1.58 -0.94 13.06
CA THR A 30 -0.92 -0.01 13.97
C THR A 30 -1.82 0.24 15.18
N PRO A 31 -1.28 0.33 16.41
CA PRO A 31 -2.07 0.58 17.63
C PRO A 31 -2.87 1.87 17.56
N VAL A 32 -2.33 2.88 16.89
CA VAL A 32 -2.99 4.16 16.61
C VAL A 32 -3.35 4.21 15.12
N PRO A 33 -4.58 4.60 14.76
CA PRO A 33 -4.96 4.80 13.37
C PRO A 33 -4.25 6.03 12.80
N LEU A 34 -3.53 5.85 11.71
CA LEU A 34 -2.79 6.89 11.00
C LEU A 34 -3.47 7.16 9.66
N PHE A 35 -3.50 8.42 9.23
CA PHE A 35 -4.22 8.87 8.04
C PHE A 35 -3.30 9.57 7.04
N GLY A 36 -3.80 9.80 5.82
CA GLY A 36 -3.05 10.45 4.76
C GLY A 36 -2.02 9.54 4.08
N ILE A 37 -1.15 10.15 3.26
CA ILE A 37 -0.05 9.44 2.58
C ILE A 37 1.00 8.99 3.59
N ASP A 38 1.37 9.86 4.53
CA ASP A 38 2.39 9.59 5.54
C ASP A 38 1.95 8.45 6.46
N GLY A 39 0.68 8.44 6.86
CA GLY A 39 0.12 7.36 7.67
C GLY A 39 0.15 6.00 6.98
N ARG A 40 0.02 5.95 5.64
CA ARG A 40 0.15 4.70 4.88
C ARG A 40 1.60 4.20 4.88
N TYR A 41 2.57 5.09 4.72
CA TYR A 41 3.99 4.73 4.80
C TYR A 41 4.37 4.21 6.19
N VAL A 42 3.98 4.93 7.25
CA VAL A 42 4.25 4.52 8.64
C VAL A 42 3.57 3.18 8.96
N SER A 43 2.32 2.99 8.55
CA SER A 43 1.59 1.74 8.76
C SER A 43 2.23 0.55 8.03
N ALA A 44 2.75 0.77 6.81
CA ALA A 44 3.47 -0.26 6.07
C ALA A 44 4.78 -0.66 6.77
N ILE A 45 5.58 0.32 7.21
CA ILE A 45 6.84 0.07 7.92
C ILE A 45 6.57 -0.66 9.24
N TRP A 46 5.62 -0.17 10.05
CA TRP A 46 5.23 -0.82 11.32
C TRP A 46 4.79 -2.26 11.10
N SER A 47 3.94 -2.49 10.08
CA SER A 47 3.46 -3.82 9.75
C SER A 47 4.59 -4.77 9.36
N ALA A 48 5.57 -4.30 8.59
CA ALA A 48 6.73 -5.10 8.19
C ALA A 48 7.67 -5.38 9.39
N ALA A 49 7.99 -4.34 10.17
CA ALA A 49 8.87 -4.43 11.34
C ALA A 49 8.29 -5.32 12.44
N SER A 50 7.00 -5.20 12.70
CA SER A 50 6.28 -6.01 13.69
C SER A 50 6.25 -7.49 13.30
N LYS A 51 6.00 -7.80 12.01
CA LYS A 51 6.08 -9.18 11.50
C LYS A 51 7.47 -9.80 11.65
N GLN A 52 8.50 -8.99 11.46
CA GLN A 52 9.89 -9.44 11.57
C GLN A 52 10.45 -9.37 13.00
N LYS A 53 9.69 -8.83 13.98
CA LYS A 53 10.15 -8.54 15.35
C LYS A 53 11.42 -7.68 15.41
N LYS A 54 11.57 -6.74 14.47
CA LYS A 54 12.73 -5.85 14.35
C LYS A 54 12.41 -4.38 14.67
N LEU A 55 11.50 -4.15 15.63
CA LEU A 55 11.02 -2.82 15.97
C LEU A 55 12.16 -1.91 16.46
N ASP A 56 13.02 -2.40 17.35
CA ASP A 56 14.14 -1.62 17.90
C ASP A 56 15.19 -1.27 16.84
N ALA A 57 15.46 -2.19 15.91
CA ALA A 57 16.40 -1.95 14.81
C ALA A 57 15.90 -0.82 13.90
N VAL A 58 14.62 -0.89 13.50
CA VAL A 58 14.00 0.14 12.64
C VAL A 58 13.95 1.50 13.33
N ASP A 59 13.66 1.56 14.63
CA ASP A 59 13.67 2.84 15.38
C ASP A 59 15.08 3.48 15.39
N ASN A 60 16.12 2.67 15.59
CA ASN A 60 17.50 3.15 15.55
C ASN A 60 17.91 3.63 14.15
N GLU A 61 17.56 2.88 13.10
CA GLU A 61 17.82 3.26 11.72
C GLU A 61 17.12 4.59 11.36
N LEU A 62 15.86 4.79 11.78
CA LEU A 62 15.16 6.05 11.54
C LEU A 62 15.86 7.23 12.24
N LYS A 63 16.31 7.07 13.49
CA LYS A 63 17.09 8.11 14.20
C LYS A 63 18.42 8.41 13.51
N GLN A 64 19.09 7.38 13.00
CA GLN A 64 20.32 7.53 12.23
C GLN A 64 20.07 8.30 10.93
N LEU A 65 19.01 7.99 10.18
CA LEU A 65 18.64 8.71 8.95
C LEU A 65 18.35 10.18 9.21
N LEU A 66 17.62 10.50 10.29
CA LEU A 66 17.38 11.90 10.69
C LEU A 66 18.70 12.62 11.01
N THR A 67 19.60 11.96 11.71
CA THR A 67 20.92 12.49 12.06
C THR A 67 21.78 12.72 10.81
N LEU A 68 21.80 11.78 9.86
CA LEU A 68 22.53 11.89 8.60
C LEU A 68 22.01 13.04 7.74
N THR A 69 20.68 13.22 7.71
CA THR A 69 20.03 14.33 6.99
C THR A 69 20.46 15.70 7.50
N GLN A 70 20.80 15.81 8.79
CA GLN A 70 21.29 17.07 9.38
C GLN A 70 22.81 17.25 9.20
N LYS A 71 23.58 16.16 9.23
CA LYS A 71 25.05 16.21 9.20
C LYS A 71 25.62 16.35 7.79
N ASP A 72 25.07 15.62 6.81
CA ASP A 72 25.62 15.60 5.45
C ASP A 72 24.84 16.56 4.54
N VAL A 73 25.50 17.68 4.21
CA VAL A 73 24.97 18.71 3.31
C VAL A 73 24.68 18.15 1.93
N ARG A 74 25.51 17.22 1.43
CA ARG A 74 25.31 16.63 0.09
C ARG A 74 24.08 15.73 0.08
N PHE A 75 23.88 14.95 1.15
CA PHE A 75 22.70 14.10 1.27
C PHE A 75 21.42 14.93 1.35
N LYS A 76 21.46 16.05 2.07
CA LYS A 76 20.37 17.02 2.09
C LYS A 76 20.09 17.58 0.69
N ASP A 77 21.12 17.98 -0.04
CA ASP A 77 20.95 18.49 -1.41
C ASP A 77 20.33 17.45 -2.34
N LEU A 78 20.68 16.15 -2.19
CA LEU A 78 20.04 15.07 -2.97
C LEU A 78 18.53 14.95 -2.72
N LEU A 79 18.04 15.27 -1.52
CA LEU A 79 16.62 15.16 -1.17
C LEU A 79 15.81 16.38 -1.61
N PHE A 80 16.41 17.58 -1.57
CA PHE A 80 15.68 18.84 -1.78
C PHE A 80 15.96 19.50 -3.11
N ASN A 81 17.10 19.22 -3.76
CA ASN A 81 17.47 19.87 -5.01
C ASN A 81 16.89 19.10 -6.22
N PRO A 82 15.90 19.67 -6.94
CA PRO A 82 15.28 19.00 -8.08
C PRO A 82 16.21 18.90 -9.31
N LEU A 83 17.36 19.57 -9.30
CA LEU A 83 18.33 19.56 -10.40
C LEU A 83 19.25 18.34 -10.36
N ILE A 84 19.37 17.69 -9.20
CA ILE A 84 20.24 16.54 -9.06
C ILE A 84 19.47 15.30 -9.50
N LYS A 85 19.93 14.68 -10.60
CA LYS A 85 19.34 13.43 -11.08
C LYS A 85 19.76 12.31 -10.14
N VAL A 86 18.77 11.55 -9.65
CA VAL A 86 19.00 10.29 -8.96
C VAL A 86 19.40 9.26 -10.02
N CYS A 87 20.67 9.25 -10.41
CA CYS A 87 21.20 8.25 -11.33
C CYS A 87 21.44 6.96 -10.55
N VAL A 88 20.40 6.12 -10.47
CA VAL A 88 20.54 4.69 -10.18
C VAL A 88 20.59 3.99 -11.54
N HIS A 89 21.79 3.60 -11.94
CA HIS A 89 21.98 2.62 -13.02
C HIS A 89 21.62 1.22 -12.53
#